data_AF-A0A1B7W496-F1
#
_entry.id   AF-A0A1B7W496-F1
#
_cell.length_a   1.000
_cell.length_b   1.000
_cell.length_c   1.000
_cell.angle_alpha   90.00
_cell.angle_beta   90.00
_cell.angle_gamma   90.00
#
_symmetry.space_group_name_H-M   'P 1'
#
loop_
_entity.id
_entity.type
_entity.pdbx_description
1 polymer ?
#
loop_
_entity_poly.entity_id
_entity_poly.type
_entity_poly.pdbx_seq_one_letter_code
_entity_poly.pdbx_strand_id
1 'polypeptide(L)'
;AASYDAASASSVAASNLPSSGGVSVTVVGRGGLGARGGSVGARIGVSACGGSVWASDSGVVCRGASAGLGAGLRVAVSAGEQAGSLSLAASYDAASASSVAASNLPSSGGVSVTVVGRGGLGARGGSVGARIGVSACGGSVWASDSGVVCRGASAGLGAGLRVAVSAGEQAGSLSLAASYDAA
;
A
#
# COMPACT_ATOMS: atom_id res chain seq x y z
N ALA A 1 -46.42 -0.01 3.35
CA ALA A 1 -45.07 0.17 2.82
C ALA A 1 -44.16 -0.85 3.48
N ALA A 2 -43.46 -1.68 2.70
CA ALA A 2 -42.45 -2.58 3.25
C ALA A 2 -41.14 -1.78 3.43
N SER A 3 -40.68 -1.64 4.67
CA SER A 3 -39.39 -1.02 5.00
C SER A 3 -38.33 -2.12 5.01
N TYR A 4 -37.25 -1.94 4.25
CA TYR A 4 -36.07 -2.80 4.30
C TYR A 4 -35.02 -2.19 5.23
N ASP A 5 -34.28 -3.04 5.94
CA ASP A 5 -33.16 -2.60 6.76
C ASP A 5 -32.04 -2.03 5.88
N ALA A 6 -31.50 -0.87 6.26
CA ALA A 6 -30.42 -0.23 5.54
C ALA A 6 -29.12 -1.04 5.63
N ALA A 7 -28.45 -1.23 4.48
CA ALA A 7 -27.13 -1.84 4.42
C ALA A 7 -26.12 -1.12 5.34
N SER A 8 -25.42 -1.85 6.18
CA SER A 8 -24.36 -1.31 7.04
C SER A 8 -23.17 -2.26 7.10
N ALA A 9 -21.95 -1.74 6.97
CA ALA A 9 -20.72 -2.52 7.11
C ALA A 9 -20.29 -2.56 8.59
N SER A 10 -19.92 -3.72 9.09
CA SER A 10 -19.59 -3.96 10.51
C SER A 10 -18.16 -4.46 10.72
N SER A 11 -17.64 -5.27 9.81
CA SER A 11 -16.25 -5.75 9.87
C SER A 11 -15.69 -6.08 8.49
N VAL A 12 -14.37 -6.16 8.41
CA VAL A 12 -13.63 -6.55 7.21
C VAL A 12 -12.68 -7.68 7.59
N ALA A 13 -12.73 -8.80 6.88
CA ALA A 13 -11.94 -9.98 7.22
C ALA A 13 -10.43 -9.82 6.95
N ALA A 14 -10.06 -8.83 6.12
CA ALA A 14 -8.68 -8.45 5.83
C ALA A 14 -8.52 -6.94 6.03
N SER A 15 -8.11 -6.53 7.23
CA SER A 15 -7.85 -5.13 7.57
C SER A 15 -6.47 -4.66 7.14
N ASN A 16 -5.57 -5.57 6.76
CA ASN A 16 -4.27 -5.25 6.19
C ASN A 16 -4.11 -5.90 4.81
N LEU A 17 -3.90 -5.08 3.78
CA LEU A 17 -3.94 -5.46 2.37
C LEU A 17 -2.56 -5.24 1.74
N PRO A 18 -2.11 -6.11 0.82
CA PRO A 18 -0.89 -5.82 0.08
C PRO A 18 -1.10 -4.58 -0.81
N SER A 19 -0.15 -3.66 -0.75
CA SER A 19 -0.12 -2.42 -1.53
C SER A 19 -0.06 -2.65 -3.04
N SER A 20 0.35 -3.84 -3.48
CA SER A 20 0.32 -4.28 -4.88
C SER A 20 -1.07 -4.59 -5.42
N GLY A 21 -2.07 -4.76 -4.54
CA GLY A 21 -3.45 -5.12 -4.90
C GLY A 21 -3.61 -6.61 -5.29
N GLY A 22 -4.79 -6.94 -5.84
CA GLY A 22 -5.14 -8.27 -6.34
C GLY A 22 -5.78 -9.21 -5.31
N VAL A 23 -5.96 -8.77 -4.07
CA VAL A 23 -6.52 -9.59 -2.98
C VAL A 23 -8.04 -9.52 -2.94
N SER A 24 -8.66 -10.60 -2.47
CA SER A 24 -10.09 -10.63 -2.19
C SER A 24 -10.36 -10.21 -0.75
N VAL A 25 -11.27 -9.26 -0.56
CA VAL A 25 -11.62 -8.68 0.73
C VAL A 25 -13.10 -8.96 1.01
N THR A 26 -13.37 -9.64 2.11
CA THR A 26 -14.76 -9.90 2.53
C THR A 26 -15.20 -8.81 3.49
N VAL A 27 -16.30 -8.16 3.17
CA VAL A 27 -16.96 -7.15 4.00
C VAL A 27 -18.21 -7.78 4.58
N VAL A 28 -18.31 -7.78 5.91
CA VAL A 28 -19.45 -8.31 6.66
C VAL A 28 -20.19 -7.14 7.28
N GLY A 29 -21.51 -7.16 7.15
CA GLY A 29 -22.45 -6.15 7.60
C GLY A 29 -23.58 -6.73 8.44
N ARG A 30 -24.48 -5.87 8.92
CA ARG A 30 -25.64 -6.28 9.73
C ARG A 30 -26.87 -6.73 8.92
N GLY A 31 -26.75 -6.86 7.59
CA GLY A 31 -27.87 -7.17 6.71
C GLY A 31 -28.13 -6.04 5.71
N GLY A 32 -29.28 -6.09 5.01
CA GLY A 32 -29.74 -5.02 4.11
C GLY A 32 -29.23 -5.11 2.66
N LEU A 33 -28.42 -6.11 2.31
CA LEU A 33 -27.93 -6.30 0.93
C LEU A 33 -28.94 -7.01 0.02
N GLY A 34 -30.11 -7.37 0.57
CA GLY A 34 -31.18 -8.07 -0.14
C GLY A 34 -30.88 -9.56 -0.38
N ALA A 35 -31.92 -10.31 -0.77
CA ALA A 35 -31.87 -11.76 -0.96
C ALA A 35 -31.26 -12.20 -2.32
N ARG A 36 -31.03 -11.27 -3.26
CA ARG A 36 -30.46 -11.56 -4.58
C ARG A 36 -29.46 -10.47 -4.99
N GLY A 37 -28.24 -10.88 -5.34
CA GLY A 37 -27.06 -10.03 -5.58
C GLY A 37 -27.05 -9.19 -6.86
N GLY A 38 -28.20 -8.69 -7.33
CA GLY A 38 -28.34 -8.08 -8.66
C GLY A 38 -27.43 -6.86 -8.94
N SER A 39 -26.99 -6.14 -7.90
CA SER A 39 -26.16 -4.93 -8.07
C SER A 39 -25.29 -4.64 -6.83
N VAL A 40 -24.61 -5.66 -6.29
CA VAL A 40 -23.70 -5.40 -5.15
C VAL A 40 -22.40 -4.74 -5.61
N GLY A 41 -21.97 -3.73 -4.87
CA GLY A 41 -20.71 -3.04 -5.06
C GLY A 41 -19.95 -2.94 -3.75
N ALA A 42 -18.63 -3.04 -3.82
CA ALA A 42 -17.71 -2.79 -2.72
C ALA A 42 -16.57 -1.87 -3.18
N ARG A 43 -16.12 -1.00 -2.28
CA ARG A 43 -14.99 -0.08 -2.49
C ARG A 43 -14.14 0.02 -1.23
N ILE A 44 -12.83 0.16 -1.42
CA ILE A 44 -11.84 0.30 -0.35
C ILE A 44 -11.13 1.65 -0.55
N GLY A 45 -11.36 2.58 0.36
CA GLY A 45 -10.93 3.97 0.23
C GLY A 45 -11.61 4.67 -0.96
N VAL A 46 -10.76 5.16 -1.88
CA VAL A 46 -11.16 5.78 -3.16
C VAL A 46 -11.22 4.77 -4.31
N SER A 47 -10.81 3.53 -4.04
CA SER A 47 -10.54 2.51 -5.03
C SER A 47 -11.67 1.48 -5.10
N ALA A 48 -12.20 1.26 -6.29
CA ALA A 48 -13.17 0.19 -6.53
C ALA A 48 -12.49 -1.18 -6.60
N CYS A 49 -13.25 -2.22 -6.29
CA CYS A 49 -12.85 -3.61 -6.48
C CYS A 49 -12.97 -4.00 -7.97
N GLY A 50 -12.07 -4.87 -8.46
CA GLY A 50 -12.17 -5.42 -9.82
C GLY A 50 -13.47 -6.22 -10.06
N GLY A 51 -14.09 -6.72 -9.01
CA GLY A 51 -15.45 -7.24 -9.01
C GLY A 51 -16.03 -7.31 -7.60
N SER A 52 -17.36 -7.31 -7.48
CA SER A 52 -18.05 -7.51 -6.20
C SER A 52 -19.00 -8.69 -6.32
N VAL A 53 -18.93 -9.63 -5.36
CA VAL A 53 -19.74 -10.84 -5.36
C VAL A 53 -20.56 -10.87 -4.09
N TRP A 54 -21.86 -11.03 -4.23
CA TRP A 54 -22.77 -11.21 -3.10
C TRP A 54 -22.48 -12.57 -2.47
N ALA A 55 -22.28 -12.59 -1.15
CA ALA A 55 -22.05 -13.81 -0.39
C ALA A 55 -23.26 -14.17 0.49
N SER A 56 -23.88 -13.16 1.11
CA SER A 56 -25.11 -13.28 1.89
C SER A 56 -25.83 -11.93 1.97
N ASP A 57 -27.02 -11.92 2.55
CA ASP A 57 -27.77 -10.70 2.92
C ASP A 57 -26.97 -9.70 3.76
N SER A 58 -25.88 -10.17 4.37
CA SER A 58 -24.99 -9.50 5.31
C SER A 58 -23.52 -9.53 4.83
N GLY A 59 -23.23 -10.05 3.63
CA GLY A 59 -21.85 -10.28 3.18
C GLY A 59 -21.62 -9.95 1.71
N VAL A 60 -20.60 -9.15 1.43
CA VAL A 60 -20.10 -8.89 0.06
C VAL A 60 -18.61 -9.19 0.01
N VAL A 61 -18.18 -9.89 -1.04
CA VAL A 61 -16.78 -10.14 -1.35
C VAL A 61 -16.33 -9.18 -2.45
N CYS A 62 -15.44 -8.27 -2.10
CA CYS A 62 -14.65 -7.48 -3.04
C CYS A 62 -13.54 -8.37 -3.62
N ARG A 63 -13.59 -8.67 -4.92
CA ARG A 63 -12.51 -9.38 -5.63
C ARG A 63 -11.59 -8.40 -6.31
N GLY A 64 -10.28 -8.63 -6.18
CA GLY A 64 -9.28 -7.80 -6.82
C GLY A 64 -9.33 -6.37 -6.30
N ALA A 65 -9.20 -6.20 -4.97
CA ALA A 65 -8.94 -4.89 -4.40
C ALA A 65 -7.75 -4.27 -5.15
N SER A 66 -7.94 -3.05 -5.65
CA SER A 66 -6.89 -2.38 -6.41
C SER A 66 -5.72 -2.03 -5.50
N ALA A 67 -4.55 -1.91 -6.12
CA ALA A 67 -3.36 -1.42 -5.45
C ALA A 67 -3.62 -0.06 -4.81
N GLY A 68 -2.95 0.21 -3.69
CA GLY A 68 -3.11 1.46 -2.98
C GLY A 68 -2.08 1.64 -1.88
N LEU A 69 -2.16 2.80 -1.24
CA LEU A 69 -1.31 3.22 -0.14
C LEU A 69 -2.18 3.84 0.95
N GLY A 70 -1.61 3.92 2.16
CA GLY A 70 -2.27 4.53 3.32
C GLY A 70 -2.91 3.53 4.29
N ALA A 71 -3.30 4.05 5.44
CA ALA A 71 -3.90 3.32 6.54
C ALA A 71 -5.24 3.95 6.94
N GLY A 72 -6.11 3.17 7.61
CA GLY A 72 -7.38 3.70 8.12
C GLY A 72 -8.41 4.03 7.02
N LEU A 73 -8.44 3.25 5.95
CA LEU A 73 -9.32 3.43 4.80
C LEU A 73 -10.77 3.12 5.16
N ARG A 74 -11.68 3.92 4.57
CA ARG A 74 -13.12 3.66 4.60
C ARG A 74 -13.47 2.55 3.61
N VAL A 75 -14.17 1.52 4.07
CA VAL A 75 -14.76 0.49 3.20
C VAL A 75 -16.24 0.81 3.05
N ALA A 76 -16.74 0.87 1.82
CA ALA A 76 -18.16 1.06 1.57
C ALA A 76 -18.72 -0.06 0.70
N VAL A 77 -19.98 -0.40 0.96
CA VAL A 77 -20.75 -1.42 0.25
C VAL A 77 -22.07 -0.81 -0.20
N SER A 78 -22.56 -1.24 -1.36
CA SER A 78 -23.83 -0.81 -1.90
C SER A 78 -24.59 -1.98 -2.54
N ALA A 79 -25.91 -1.94 -2.48
CA ALA A 79 -26.80 -2.90 -3.14
C ALA A 79 -28.05 -2.15 -3.62
N GLY A 80 -28.15 -1.92 -4.93
CA GLY A 80 -29.22 -1.07 -5.48
C GLY A 80 -29.12 0.37 -4.93
N GLU A 81 -30.21 0.88 -4.34
CA GLU A 81 -30.23 2.21 -3.70
C GLU A 81 -29.67 2.22 -2.27
N GLN A 82 -29.37 1.05 -1.70
CA GLN A 82 -28.86 0.97 -0.34
C GLN A 82 -27.33 1.08 -0.31
N ALA A 83 -26.80 1.79 0.68
CA ALA A 83 -25.36 1.93 0.88
C ALA A 83 -25.00 1.98 2.36
N GLY A 84 -23.89 1.32 2.71
CA GLY A 84 -23.31 1.31 4.04
C GLY A 84 -21.81 1.49 3.98
N SER A 85 -21.21 1.93 5.09
CA SER A 85 -19.75 2.07 5.15
C SER A 85 -19.18 1.92 6.55
N LEU A 86 -17.92 1.50 6.62
CA LEU A 86 -17.11 1.40 7.83
C LEU A 86 -15.84 2.22 7.64
N SER A 87 -15.60 3.18 8.52
CA SER A 87 -14.38 3.99 8.53
C SER A 87 -13.24 3.26 9.26
N LEU A 88 -11.98 3.56 8.93
CA LEU A 88 -10.79 2.95 9.55
C LEU A 88 -10.76 1.41 9.47
N ALA A 89 -11.36 0.84 8.42
CA ALA A 89 -11.66 -0.58 8.31
C ALA A 89 -10.55 -1.39 7.65
N ALA A 90 -9.73 -0.75 6.81
CA ALA A 90 -8.65 -1.40 6.06
C ALA A 90 -7.43 -0.49 5.99
N SER A 91 -6.26 -1.08 5.81
CA SER A 91 -4.97 -0.41 5.62
C SER A 91 -4.16 -1.21 4.61
N TYR A 92 -3.23 -0.55 3.92
CA TYR A 92 -2.25 -1.25 3.10
C TYR A 92 -0.97 -1.51 3.90
N ASP A 93 -0.29 -2.61 3.58
CA ASP A 93 1.02 -2.97 4.13
C ASP A 93 1.99 -1.80 4.02
N ALA A 94 2.73 -1.52 5.09
CA ALA A 94 3.70 -0.45 5.13
C ALA A 94 5.01 -0.82 4.42
N ALA A 95 5.67 0.20 3.85
CA ALA A 95 7.00 0.06 3.29
C ALA A 95 8.03 -0.43 4.32
N SER A 96 8.93 -1.30 3.89
CA SER A 96 10.09 -1.73 4.69
C SER A 96 11.33 -1.80 3.81
N ALA A 97 12.51 -1.55 4.38
CA ALA A 97 13.79 -1.76 3.70
C ALA A 97 14.52 -2.92 4.38
N SER A 98 14.99 -3.89 3.61
CA SER A 98 15.65 -5.11 4.11
C SER A 98 17.11 -5.21 3.69
N SER A 99 17.48 -4.74 2.49
CA SER A 99 18.85 -4.79 2.00
C SER A 99 19.15 -3.74 0.95
N VAL A 100 20.43 -3.46 0.76
CA VAL A 100 20.93 -2.50 -0.23
C VAL A 100 21.98 -3.20 -1.09
N ALA A 101 21.81 -3.16 -2.41
CA ALA A 101 22.69 -3.89 -3.35
C ALA A 101 24.09 -3.25 -3.51
N ALA A 102 24.28 -2.03 -3.01
CA ALA A 102 25.56 -1.33 -2.98
C ALA A 102 25.74 -0.70 -1.59
N SER A 103 26.16 -1.50 -0.62
CA SER A 103 26.41 -1.05 0.75
C SER A 103 27.72 -0.26 0.89
N ASN A 104 28.60 -0.31 -0.12
CA ASN A 104 29.79 0.53 -0.16
C ASN A 104 29.74 1.43 -1.40
N LEU A 105 29.75 2.73 -1.17
CA LEU A 105 29.50 3.77 -2.16
C LEU A 105 30.77 4.59 -2.38
N PRO A 106 31.11 4.96 -3.62
CA PRO A 106 32.24 5.85 -3.84
C PRO A 106 31.92 7.22 -3.22
N SER A 107 32.91 7.79 -2.55
CA SER A 107 32.81 9.11 -1.91
C SER A 107 32.55 10.24 -2.93
N SER A 108 32.87 10.03 -4.21
CA SER A 108 32.59 10.95 -5.32
C SER A 108 31.10 11.02 -5.73
N GLY A 109 30.27 10.07 -5.27
CA GLY A 109 28.85 9.99 -5.61
C GLY A 109 28.58 9.49 -7.03
N GLY A 110 27.35 9.71 -7.52
CA GLY A 110 26.94 9.39 -8.89
C GLY A 110 26.55 7.93 -9.14
N VAL A 111 26.59 7.08 -8.10
CA VAL A 111 26.24 5.66 -8.22
C VAL A 111 24.74 5.43 -8.08
N SER A 112 24.27 4.40 -8.77
CA SER A 112 22.90 3.88 -8.61
C SER A 112 22.87 2.80 -7.54
N VAL A 113 21.98 2.97 -6.57
CA VAL A 113 21.84 2.11 -5.41
C VAL A 113 20.44 1.51 -5.43
N THR A 114 20.35 0.19 -5.42
CA THR A 114 19.06 -0.49 -5.34
C THR A 114 18.77 -0.84 -3.90
N VAL A 115 17.62 -0.37 -3.40
CA VAL A 115 17.08 -0.72 -2.09
C VAL A 115 15.97 -1.74 -2.29
N VAL A 116 16.10 -2.86 -1.59
CA VAL A 116 15.12 -3.95 -1.59
C VAL A 116 14.45 -4.00 -0.21
N GLY A 117 13.15 -4.27 -0.22
CA GLY A 117 12.25 -4.29 0.92
C GLY A 117 11.34 -5.52 0.93
N ARG A 118 10.37 -5.57 1.85
CA ARG A 118 9.33 -6.61 1.88
C ARG A 118 7.99 -6.22 1.21
N GLY A 119 7.94 -5.08 0.52
CA GLY A 119 6.71 -4.55 -0.07
C GLY A 119 6.36 -3.16 0.47
N GLY A 120 5.18 -2.64 0.13
CA GLY A 120 4.68 -1.36 0.63
C GLY A 120 5.07 -0.14 -0.21
N LEU A 121 5.62 -0.33 -1.42
CA LEU A 121 5.89 0.79 -2.33
C LEU A 121 4.73 1.04 -3.32
N GLY A 122 3.68 0.22 -3.25
CA GLY A 122 2.52 0.29 -4.13
C GLY A 122 2.80 -0.28 -5.52
N ALA A 123 1.76 -0.32 -6.35
CA ALA A 123 1.86 -0.86 -7.70
C ALA A 123 2.37 0.11 -8.78
N ARG A 124 2.47 1.42 -8.48
CA ARG A 124 2.89 2.44 -9.45
C ARG A 124 3.77 3.49 -8.78
N GLY A 125 4.91 3.78 -9.41
CA GLY A 125 5.98 4.62 -8.87
C GLY A 125 5.71 6.12 -8.73
N GLY A 126 4.45 6.57 -8.74
CA GLY A 126 4.11 8.01 -8.82
C GLY A 126 4.59 8.87 -7.65
N SER A 127 5.07 8.28 -6.55
CA SER A 127 5.48 9.01 -5.35
C SER A 127 6.63 8.32 -4.59
N VAL A 128 7.41 7.48 -5.27
CA VAL A 128 8.45 6.68 -4.62
C VAL A 128 9.71 7.50 -4.42
N GLY A 129 10.20 7.52 -3.18
CA GLY A 129 11.43 8.19 -2.78
C GLY A 129 12.39 7.24 -2.09
N ALA A 130 13.69 7.46 -2.29
CA ALA A 130 14.77 6.81 -1.57
C ALA A 130 15.77 7.87 -1.06
N ARG A 131 16.35 7.61 0.11
CA ARG A 131 17.40 8.45 0.70
C ARG A 131 18.48 7.58 1.36
N ILE A 132 19.72 8.04 1.31
CA ILE A 132 20.89 7.36 1.89
C ILE A 132 21.59 8.34 2.85
N GLY A 133 21.60 8.00 4.13
CA GLY A 133 22.05 8.90 5.20
C GLY A 133 21.16 10.13 5.31
N VAL A 134 21.78 11.32 5.27
CA VAL A 134 21.09 12.62 5.24
C VAL A 134 20.83 13.12 3.82
N SER A 135 21.39 12.44 2.81
CA SER A 135 21.32 12.89 1.43
C SER A 135 20.19 12.20 0.67
N ALA A 136 19.38 13.00 -0.01
CA ALA A 136 18.42 12.48 -0.98
C ALA A 136 19.15 11.95 -2.22
N CYS A 137 18.57 10.95 -2.86
CA CYS A 137 19.04 10.48 -4.17
C CYS A 137 18.75 11.54 -5.24
N GLY A 138 19.66 11.74 -6.19
CA GLY A 138 19.44 12.62 -7.35
C GLY A 138 18.20 12.26 -8.18
N GLY A 139 17.76 11.00 -8.10
CA GLY A 139 16.43 10.56 -8.51
C GLY A 139 16.05 9.23 -7.86
N SER A 140 14.77 8.97 -7.68
CA SER A 140 14.25 7.67 -7.21
C SER A 140 13.38 7.05 -8.29
N VAL A 141 13.62 5.78 -8.60
CA VAL A 141 12.90 5.04 -9.63
C VAL A 141 12.30 3.80 -8.99
N TRP A 142 10.97 3.71 -9.04
CA TRP A 142 10.26 2.50 -8.64
C TRP A 142 10.65 1.34 -9.54
N ALA A 143 11.05 0.21 -8.95
CA ALA A 143 11.35 -1.03 -9.66
C ALA A 143 10.26 -2.08 -9.45
N SER A 144 9.75 -2.17 -8.22
CA SER A 144 8.62 -3.04 -7.86
C SER A 144 8.02 -2.59 -6.53
N ASP A 145 6.92 -3.22 -6.09
CA ASP A 145 6.33 -2.96 -4.76
C ASP A 145 7.33 -3.17 -3.60
N SER A 146 8.37 -3.97 -3.82
CA SER A 146 9.44 -4.25 -2.85
C SER A 146 10.81 -3.68 -3.26
N GLY A 147 10.90 -2.86 -4.30
CA GLY A 147 12.17 -2.37 -4.82
C GLY A 147 12.14 -0.94 -5.33
N VAL A 148 13.12 -0.14 -4.91
CA VAL A 148 13.38 1.20 -5.43
C VAL A 148 14.85 1.37 -5.78
N VAL A 149 15.11 2.02 -6.90
CA VAL A 149 16.45 2.40 -7.33
C VAL A 149 16.67 3.88 -7.06
N CYS A 150 17.62 4.16 -6.17
CA CYS A 150 18.20 5.46 -5.95
C CYS A 150 19.24 5.73 -7.05
N ARG A 151 19.03 6.70 -7.93
CA ARG A 151 20.02 7.15 -8.92
C ARG A 151 20.75 8.37 -8.41
N GLY A 152 22.08 8.38 -8.60
CA GLY A 152 22.91 9.51 -8.23
C GLY A 152 22.91 9.74 -6.72
N ALA A 153 23.26 8.71 -5.95
CA ALA A 153 23.60 8.91 -4.54
C ALA A 153 24.67 10.01 -4.46
N SER A 154 24.44 11.04 -3.65
CA SER A 154 25.35 12.17 -3.56
C SER A 154 26.71 11.72 -3.04
N ALA A 155 27.75 12.49 -3.33
CA ALA A 155 29.01 12.39 -2.61
C ALA A 155 28.78 12.45 -1.09
N GLY A 156 29.60 11.73 -0.33
CA GLY A 156 29.46 11.66 1.12
C GLY A 156 30.62 10.95 1.78
N LEU A 157 30.64 11.02 3.11
CA LEU A 157 31.62 10.39 3.97
C LEU A 157 30.89 9.72 5.14
N GLY A 158 31.45 8.61 5.63
CA GLY A 158 30.97 7.92 6.82
C GLY A 158 30.46 6.50 6.56
N ALA A 159 30.43 5.71 7.63
CA ALA A 159 29.97 4.34 7.65
C ALA A 159 28.67 4.21 8.46
N GLY A 160 27.86 3.20 8.15
CA GLY A 160 26.65 2.92 8.93
C GLY A 160 25.46 3.83 8.63
N LEU A 161 25.31 4.29 7.39
CA LEU A 161 24.25 5.17 6.94
C LEU A 161 22.88 4.49 7.00
N ARG A 162 21.86 5.27 7.38
CA ARG A 162 20.46 4.85 7.30
C ARG A 162 19.95 5.01 5.88
N VAL A 163 19.38 3.96 5.32
CA VAL A 163 18.69 3.99 4.04
C VAL A 163 17.20 4.00 4.31
N ALA A 164 16.46 4.95 3.73
CA ALA A 164 15.01 4.98 3.86
C ALA A 164 14.34 5.05 2.49
N VAL A 165 13.16 4.46 2.42
CA VAL A 165 12.30 4.38 1.25
C VAL A 165 10.91 4.85 1.63
N SER A 166 10.22 5.52 0.73
CA SER A 166 8.87 6.02 0.97
C SER A 166 8.03 5.97 -0.29
N ALA A 167 6.72 5.79 -0.14
CA ALA A 167 5.73 5.87 -1.20
C ALA A 167 4.44 6.47 -0.62
N GLY A 168 4.08 7.68 -1.03
CA GLY A 168 2.95 8.41 -0.44
C GLY A 168 3.11 8.56 1.08
N GLU A 169 2.11 8.11 1.85
CA GLU A 169 2.11 8.11 3.33
C GLU A 169 2.94 6.97 3.95
N GLN A 170 3.47 6.04 3.15
CA GLN A 170 4.19 4.89 3.66
C GLN A 170 5.71 5.13 3.63
N ALA A 171 6.40 4.71 4.69
CA ALA A 171 7.85 4.80 4.77
C ALA A 171 8.47 3.62 5.54
N GLY A 172 9.64 3.18 5.08
CA GLY A 172 10.45 2.13 5.68
C GLY A 172 11.92 2.53 5.70
N SER A 173 12.70 1.96 6.62
CA SER A 173 14.13 2.24 6.67
C SER A 173 14.96 1.12 7.25
N LEU A 174 16.21 1.06 6.82
CA LEU A 174 17.24 0.17 7.32
C LEU A 174 18.41 1.02 7.83
N SER A 175 18.78 0.84 9.09
CA SER A 175 19.95 1.50 9.69
C SER A 175 21.22 0.71 9.39
N LEU A 176 22.37 1.38 9.40
CA LEU A 176 23.69 0.75 9.18
C LEU A 176 23.80 0.00 7.84
N ALA A 177 23.09 0.47 6.82
CA ALA A 177 22.87 -0.25 5.57
C ALA A 177 23.88 0.10 4.47
N ALA A 178 24.53 1.27 4.57
CA ALA A 178 25.49 1.73 3.58
C ALA A 178 26.66 2.48 4.22
N SER A 179 27.78 2.57 3.52
CA SER A 179 28.98 3.34 3.85
C SER A 179 29.54 4.00 2.60
N TYR A 180 30.27 5.09 2.78
CA TYR A 180 31.12 5.65 1.73
C TYR A 180 32.57 5.17 1.88
N ASP A 181 33.25 5.00 0.76
CA ASP A 181 34.69 4.73 0.72
C ASP A 181 35.48 5.85 1.42
N ALA A 182 36.58 5.47 2.07
CA ALA A 182 37.55 6.43 2.57
C ALA A 182 38.21 7.15 1.37
N ALA A 183 38.34 8.47 1.48
CA ALA A 183 38.97 9.32 0.46
C ALA A 183 40.48 9.06 0.31
#